data_AF-A0A956X9D6-F1
#
_entry.id   AF-A0A956X9D6-F1
#
_cell.length_a   1.000
_cell.length_b   1.000
_cell.length_c   1.000
_cell.angle_alpha   90.00
_cell.angle_beta   90.00
_cell.angle_gamma   90.00
#
_symmetry.space_group_name_H-M   'P 1'
#
loop_
_entity.id
_entity.type
_entity.pdbx_description
1 polymer ?
#
loop_
_entity_poly.entity_id
_entity_poly.type
_entity_poly.pdbx_seq_one_letter_code
_entity_poly.pdbx_strand_id
1 'polypeptide(L)'
;MSFSAGNGTNGARRQQLVKEAALPETAVSARTPPPVELTDGCPYFGSIDDPATRFLFASPAGACHRAEPSAPVALGHQQTCCLTAQHTACPVFRRAETGPLPAELRAEPANGRAWSKKTAWAAAGLLVVLVLAAAVWLFAGAGGSRRSLAAQPAGILAAAATATPTMAATNTSSPVAEVVVAASSTAFPATATVTATSMPTSTATPLPTITPSPTAVPSATLPATFTPSAAISPTLPPTAVPLVIVDVPTLNVRQGPGTAYSILAAVEQGGQYEVVGQSFNGEWWQLCCFLGEPGWVIGEAVTITGDTANVPVVSVAPATLEE
;
A
#
# COMPACT_ATOMS: atom_id res chain seq x y z
N MET A 1 -0.34 18.77 -89.37
CA MET A 1 -1.72 19.29 -89.26
C MET A 1 -1.96 19.42 -87.75
N SER A 2 -1.64 20.47 -87.00
CA SER A 2 -1.84 21.94 -87.07
C SER A 2 -3.29 22.39 -86.88
N PHE A 3 -3.53 23.08 -85.73
CA PHE A 3 -4.60 24.06 -85.39
C PHE A 3 -6.04 23.51 -85.20
N SER A 4 -6.95 24.02 -84.34
CA SER A 4 -7.05 25.13 -83.36
C SER A 4 -8.39 25.01 -82.59
N ALA A 5 -8.48 25.66 -81.40
CA ALA A 5 -9.63 26.30 -80.68
C ALA A 5 -11.09 25.78 -80.80
N GLY A 6 -12.00 25.87 -79.82
CA GLY A 6 -12.07 26.52 -78.51
C GLY A 6 -13.55 26.74 -78.11
N ASN A 7 -13.75 27.27 -76.89
CA ASN A 7 -14.90 28.05 -76.37
C ASN A 7 -15.73 27.43 -75.22
N GLY A 8 -16.01 28.28 -74.21
CA GLY A 8 -16.84 27.95 -73.05
C GLY A 8 -16.48 28.69 -71.75
N THR A 9 -16.33 30.01 -71.79
CA THR A 9 -16.12 30.92 -70.66
C THR A 9 -17.31 30.98 -69.68
N ASN A 10 -17.05 31.11 -68.37
CA ASN A 10 -17.69 32.14 -67.52
C ASN A 10 -16.97 32.27 -66.17
N GLY A 11 -16.38 33.45 -65.95
CA GLY A 11 -15.88 33.92 -64.66
C GLY A 11 -16.80 34.97 -64.02
N ALA A 12 -16.27 35.57 -62.95
CA ALA A 12 -16.85 36.62 -62.06
C ALA A 12 -17.76 36.05 -60.95
N ARG A 13 -17.41 36.02 -59.65
CA ARG A 13 -16.62 36.88 -58.74
C ARG A 13 -17.18 38.31 -58.60
N ARG A 14 -17.65 38.62 -57.38
CA ARG A 14 -17.72 39.95 -56.69
C ARG A 14 -18.83 40.89 -57.22
N GLN A 15 -19.77 41.43 -56.43
CA GLN A 15 -19.66 42.12 -55.12
C GLN A 15 -21.05 42.16 -54.44
N GLN A 16 -21.15 41.80 -53.15
CA GLN A 16 -21.15 42.70 -51.98
C GLN A 16 -22.40 43.57 -51.85
N LEU A 17 -23.26 43.22 -50.90
CA LEU A 17 -24.07 44.20 -50.20
C LEU A 17 -24.06 43.87 -48.70
N VAL A 18 -23.47 44.81 -47.98
CA VAL A 18 -23.16 44.81 -46.56
C VAL A 18 -24.44 45.03 -45.77
N LYS A 19 -24.71 44.20 -44.75
CA LYS A 19 -25.46 44.65 -43.59
C LYS A 19 -24.95 43.97 -42.33
N GLU A 20 -24.22 44.77 -41.58
CA GLU A 20 -23.72 44.51 -40.24
C GLU A 20 -24.87 44.60 -39.23
N ALA A 21 -25.06 43.56 -38.41
CA ALA A 21 -25.69 43.65 -37.09
C ALA A 21 -25.56 42.32 -36.32
N ALA A 22 -24.69 42.35 -35.30
CA ALA A 22 -24.85 41.79 -33.95
C ALA A 22 -25.12 40.28 -33.73
N LEU A 23 -24.19 39.67 -32.98
CA LEU A 23 -24.36 38.50 -32.08
C LEU A 23 -25.55 38.71 -31.09
N PRO A 24 -26.19 37.66 -30.53
CA PRO A 24 -25.49 36.75 -29.63
C PRO A 24 -25.81 35.25 -29.74
N GLU A 25 -24.84 34.47 -29.25
CA GLU A 25 -24.98 33.08 -28.80
C GLU A 25 -26.25 32.89 -27.94
N THR A 26 -26.90 31.72 -28.10
CA THR A 26 -27.81 30.99 -27.18
C THR A 26 -28.85 30.21 -28.02
N ALA A 27 -29.25 28.98 -27.75
CA ALA A 27 -28.93 28.01 -26.73
C ALA A 27 -29.30 26.61 -27.28
N VAL A 28 -28.37 25.66 -27.22
CA VAL A 28 -28.70 24.22 -27.35
C VAL A 28 -29.37 23.81 -26.03
N SER A 29 -30.66 23.45 -26.10
CA SER A 29 -31.48 23.12 -24.93
C SER A 29 -31.10 21.75 -24.36
N ALA A 30 -30.24 21.81 -23.36
CA ALA A 30 -30.02 20.83 -22.32
C ALA A 30 -31.33 20.33 -21.66
N ARG A 31 -31.50 19.01 -21.54
CA ARG A 31 -32.04 18.40 -20.31
C ARG A 31 -30.87 17.76 -19.57
N THR A 32 -30.18 18.63 -18.83
CA THR A 32 -29.08 18.33 -17.91
C THR A 32 -29.63 17.53 -16.72
N PRO A 33 -29.26 16.25 -16.51
CA PRO A 33 -29.13 15.75 -15.15
C PRO A 33 -28.04 16.59 -14.45
N PRO A 34 -28.18 16.95 -13.16
CA PRO A 34 -27.23 17.85 -12.49
C PRO A 34 -25.80 17.34 -12.73
N PRO A 35 -24.84 18.21 -13.08
CA PRO A 35 -23.48 17.79 -13.32
C PRO A 35 -22.91 17.36 -11.97
N VAL A 36 -22.84 16.05 -11.73
CA VAL A 36 -21.80 15.53 -10.86
C VAL A 36 -20.54 15.60 -11.71
N GLU A 37 -19.74 16.61 -11.44
CA GLU A 37 -18.49 16.93 -12.12
C GLU A 37 -17.50 15.76 -11.96
N LEU A 38 -17.60 14.79 -12.87
CA LEU A 38 -16.76 13.59 -12.98
C LEU A 38 -15.37 13.93 -13.60
N THR A 39 -14.87 15.13 -13.31
CA THR A 39 -13.65 15.70 -13.90
C THR A 39 -12.41 15.42 -13.05
N ASP A 40 -12.58 14.94 -11.82
CA ASP A 40 -11.47 14.71 -10.88
C ASP A 40 -10.78 13.35 -11.08
N GLY A 41 -10.79 12.74 -12.26
CA GLY A 41 -10.17 11.42 -12.46
C GLY A 41 -9.57 11.21 -13.85
N CYS A 42 -8.64 10.27 -13.94
CA CYS A 42 -7.91 9.96 -15.17
C CYS A 42 -8.87 9.61 -16.31
N PRO A 43 -8.80 10.30 -17.47
CA PRO A 43 -9.65 10.01 -18.62
C PRO A 43 -9.29 8.69 -19.32
N TYR A 44 -8.12 8.14 -19.05
CA TYR A 44 -7.64 6.88 -19.64
C TYR A 44 -7.84 5.66 -18.73
N PHE A 45 -8.50 5.83 -17.58
CA PHE A 45 -8.77 4.76 -16.64
C PHE A 45 -10.23 4.29 -16.77
N GLY A 46 -10.42 2.99 -17.00
CA GLY A 46 -11.73 2.38 -17.22
C GLY A 46 -11.70 0.86 -17.10
N SER A 47 -12.79 0.19 -17.47
CA SER A 47 -12.86 -1.28 -17.54
C SER A 47 -11.86 -1.83 -18.55
N ILE A 48 -11.27 -2.99 -18.28
CA ILE A 48 -10.32 -3.65 -19.19
C ILE A 48 -10.92 -3.94 -20.57
N ASP A 49 -12.22 -4.28 -20.62
CA ASP A 49 -12.94 -4.62 -21.85
C ASP A 49 -13.50 -3.39 -22.58
N ASP A 50 -13.73 -2.29 -21.86
CA ASP A 50 -14.34 -1.07 -22.41
C ASP A 50 -13.77 0.21 -21.73
N PRO A 51 -13.04 1.07 -22.48
CA PRO A 51 -12.50 2.32 -21.96
C PRO A 51 -13.56 3.36 -21.58
N ALA A 52 -14.76 3.29 -22.15
CA ALA A 52 -15.84 4.24 -21.85
C ALA A 52 -16.49 3.96 -20.48
N THR A 53 -16.42 2.72 -20.01
CA THR A 53 -16.91 2.32 -18.69
C THR A 53 -15.91 2.79 -17.62
N ARG A 54 -16.14 4.01 -17.10
CA ARG A 54 -15.34 4.62 -16.03
C ARG A 54 -15.79 4.12 -14.66
N PHE A 55 -14.85 3.72 -13.82
CA PHE A 55 -15.15 3.39 -12.43
C PHE A 55 -15.19 4.65 -11.55
N LEU A 56 -16.05 4.64 -10.53
CA LEU A 56 -16.13 5.67 -9.49
C LEU A 56 -15.37 5.27 -8.22
N PHE A 57 -14.90 4.03 -8.15
CA PHE A 57 -14.24 3.43 -7.01
C PHE A 57 -13.17 2.46 -7.51
N ALA A 58 -12.18 2.17 -6.69
CA ALA A 58 -11.12 1.25 -7.07
C ALA A 58 -11.67 -0.18 -7.21
N SER A 59 -11.33 -0.82 -8.32
CA SER A 59 -11.85 -2.11 -8.73
C SER A 59 -10.74 -2.97 -9.34
N PRO A 60 -10.70 -4.28 -9.07
CA PRO A 60 -9.75 -5.20 -9.72
C PRO A 60 -9.89 -5.25 -11.25
N ALA A 61 -11.05 -4.85 -11.78
CA ALA A 61 -11.30 -4.79 -13.23
C ALA A 61 -10.79 -3.49 -13.90
N GLY A 62 -10.20 -2.57 -13.13
CA GLY A 62 -9.67 -1.30 -13.60
C GLY A 62 -8.38 -1.45 -14.42
N ALA A 63 -8.38 -0.90 -15.63
CA ALA A 63 -7.24 -0.90 -16.54
C ALA A 63 -6.88 0.50 -17.03
N CYS A 64 -5.60 0.67 -17.37
CA CYS A 64 -5.08 1.86 -18.02
C CYS A 64 -5.07 1.65 -19.53
N HIS A 65 -5.87 2.44 -20.25
CA HIS A 65 -5.97 2.42 -21.72
C HIS A 65 -4.94 3.30 -22.41
N ARG A 66 -4.12 4.03 -21.64
CA ARG A 66 -2.94 4.72 -22.15
C ARG A 66 -1.71 3.81 -22.16
N ALA A 67 -1.74 2.71 -21.42
CA ALA A 67 -0.74 1.65 -21.48
C ALA A 67 -0.97 0.76 -22.71
N GLU A 68 0.10 0.28 -23.31
CA GLU A 68 0.04 -0.59 -24.49
C GLU A 68 0.86 -1.87 -24.23
N PRO A 69 0.22 -3.06 -24.18
CA PRO A 69 -1.23 -3.28 -24.20
C PRO A 69 -1.91 -2.70 -22.95
N SER A 70 -3.23 -2.48 -23.03
CA SER A 70 -4.02 -2.06 -21.86
C SER A 70 -3.83 -3.08 -20.75
N ALA A 71 -3.50 -2.58 -19.56
CA ALA A 71 -3.08 -3.42 -18.45
C ALA A 71 -3.85 -3.05 -17.18
N PRO A 72 -4.18 -4.03 -16.34
CA PRO A 72 -4.85 -3.79 -15.07
C PRO A 72 -3.93 -3.02 -14.13
N VAL A 73 -4.50 -2.08 -13.39
CA VAL A 73 -3.78 -1.16 -12.50
C VAL A 73 -3.95 -1.61 -11.05
N ALA A 74 -2.90 -1.53 -10.22
CA ALA A 74 -2.97 -1.87 -8.81
C ALA A 74 -4.02 -1.02 -8.05
N LEU A 75 -4.78 -1.64 -7.14
CA LEU A 75 -5.87 -0.98 -6.40
C LEU A 75 -5.41 0.29 -5.67
N GLY A 76 -4.20 0.27 -5.10
CA GLY A 76 -3.59 1.43 -4.45
C GLY A 76 -3.43 2.63 -5.39
N HIS A 77 -3.03 2.44 -6.65
CA HIS A 77 -3.00 3.52 -7.64
C HIS A 77 -4.36 4.09 -7.92
N GLN A 78 -5.34 3.20 -8.03
CA GLN A 78 -6.66 3.60 -8.46
C GLN A 78 -7.24 4.56 -7.43
N GLN A 79 -7.14 4.21 -6.15
CA GLN A 79 -7.65 5.01 -5.03
C GLN A 79 -6.93 6.35 -4.87
N THR A 80 -5.61 6.37 -5.04
CA THR A 80 -4.81 7.56 -4.71
C THR A 80 -4.54 8.46 -5.90
N CYS A 81 -4.54 7.93 -7.12
CA CYS A 81 -4.14 8.65 -8.32
C CYS A 81 -5.15 8.55 -9.47
N CYS A 82 -5.52 7.35 -9.95
CA CYS A 82 -6.33 7.25 -11.18
C CYS A 82 -7.74 7.81 -11.02
N LEU A 83 -8.34 7.69 -9.84
CA LEU A 83 -9.69 8.19 -9.55
C LEU A 83 -9.70 9.58 -8.90
N THR A 84 -8.52 10.23 -8.80
CA THR A 84 -8.35 11.52 -8.14
C THR A 84 -7.76 12.57 -9.10
N ALA A 85 -7.82 13.84 -8.69
CA ALA A 85 -7.22 14.94 -9.45
C ALA A 85 -5.69 14.78 -9.61
N GLN A 86 -5.07 13.89 -8.81
CA GLN A 86 -3.64 13.58 -8.90
C GLN A 86 -3.26 12.75 -10.13
N HIS A 87 -4.22 12.30 -10.95
CA HIS A 87 -3.92 11.60 -12.20
C HIS A 87 -3.00 12.39 -13.14
N THR A 88 -3.00 13.72 -13.07
CA THR A 88 -2.10 14.59 -13.85
C THR A 88 -0.63 14.39 -13.51
N ALA A 89 -0.32 13.93 -12.29
CA ALA A 89 1.02 13.59 -11.84
C ALA A 89 1.42 12.14 -12.16
N CYS A 90 0.49 11.30 -12.65
CA CYS A 90 0.78 9.91 -12.96
C CYS A 90 1.88 9.79 -14.04
N PRO A 91 2.93 8.97 -13.85
CA PRO A 91 4.01 8.84 -14.83
C PRO A 91 3.52 8.32 -16.19
N VAL A 92 2.49 7.47 -16.20
CA VAL A 92 1.87 6.93 -17.42
C VAL A 92 0.97 7.96 -18.10
N PHE A 93 0.41 8.90 -17.34
CA PHE A 93 -0.34 10.03 -17.89
C PHE A 93 0.57 11.13 -18.45
N ARG A 94 1.77 11.31 -17.89
CA ARG A 94 2.69 12.38 -18.29
C ARG A 94 3.64 12.03 -19.42
N ARG A 95 3.86 10.74 -19.69
CA ARG A 95 4.76 10.32 -20.78
C ARG A 95 4.26 10.78 -22.15
N ALA A 96 5.20 11.12 -23.02
CA ALA A 96 4.94 11.58 -24.39
C ALA A 96 4.48 10.45 -25.32
N GLU A 97 4.97 9.23 -25.11
CA GLU A 97 4.70 8.06 -25.96
C GLU A 97 3.96 6.95 -25.20
N THR A 98 3.18 6.13 -25.91
CA THR A 98 2.57 4.93 -25.34
C THR A 98 3.62 3.82 -25.17
N GLY A 99 3.34 2.89 -24.27
CA GLY A 99 4.28 1.83 -23.89
C GLY A 99 3.72 0.97 -22.75
N PRO A 100 4.46 -0.05 -22.28
CA PRO A 100 3.96 -0.93 -21.23
C PRO A 100 3.70 -0.18 -19.92
N LEU A 101 2.75 -0.66 -19.12
CA LEU A 101 2.52 -0.17 -17.76
C LEU A 101 3.73 -0.52 -16.89
N PRO A 102 4.31 0.39 -16.08
CA PRO A 102 5.39 0.06 -15.15
C PRO A 102 5.02 -1.09 -14.20
N ALA A 103 5.99 -1.91 -13.80
CA ALA A 103 5.73 -3.11 -12.98
C ALA A 103 5.07 -2.76 -11.65
N GLU A 104 5.44 -1.61 -11.09
CA GLU A 104 4.96 -1.09 -9.82
C GLU A 104 3.47 -0.73 -9.89
N LEU A 105 2.99 -0.30 -11.06
CA LEU A 105 1.60 0.13 -11.27
C LEU A 105 0.67 -1.00 -11.72
N ARG A 106 1.22 -2.14 -12.13
CA ARG A 106 0.42 -3.28 -12.59
C ARG A 106 -0.32 -3.91 -11.41
N ALA A 107 -1.58 -4.27 -11.62
CA ALA A 107 -2.27 -5.11 -10.65
C ALA A 107 -1.52 -6.44 -10.53
N GLU A 108 -1.14 -6.81 -9.30
CA GLU A 108 -0.78 -8.21 -9.08
C GLU A 108 -1.96 -9.09 -9.44
N PRO A 109 -1.70 -10.27 -10.06
CA PRO A 109 -2.75 -11.27 -10.18
C PRO A 109 -3.26 -11.54 -8.77
N ALA A 110 -4.57 -11.32 -8.56
CA ALA A 110 -5.22 -11.73 -7.32
C ALA A 110 -4.71 -13.13 -7.01
N ASN A 111 -4.04 -13.29 -5.87
CA ASN A 111 -3.36 -14.52 -5.49
C ASN A 111 -4.41 -15.59 -5.20
N GLY A 112 -5.12 -16.01 -6.25
CA GLY A 112 -5.93 -17.20 -6.30
C GLY A 112 -4.92 -18.32 -6.36
N ARG A 113 -4.39 -18.67 -5.17
CA ARG A 113 -3.62 -19.87 -4.88
C ARG A 113 -2.87 -20.34 -6.12
N ALA A 114 -1.73 -19.70 -6.42
CA ALA A 114 -0.82 -20.20 -7.44
C ALA A 114 -0.44 -21.63 -7.06
N TRP A 115 -1.23 -22.59 -7.55
CA TRP A 115 -1.04 -24.00 -7.31
C TRP A 115 0.24 -24.34 -8.06
N SER A 116 1.36 -24.31 -7.34
CA SER A 116 2.66 -24.69 -7.88
C SER A 116 2.46 -26.01 -8.60
N LYS A 117 2.95 -26.12 -9.84
CA LYS A 117 2.81 -27.37 -10.62
C LYS A 117 3.21 -28.59 -9.79
N LYS A 118 4.16 -28.42 -8.85
CA LYS A 118 4.58 -29.42 -7.85
C LYS A 118 3.44 -29.98 -6.99
N THR A 119 2.52 -29.14 -6.52
CA THR A 119 1.37 -29.55 -5.71
C THR A 119 0.24 -30.20 -6.53
N ALA A 120 0.17 -29.95 -7.84
CA ALA A 120 -0.74 -30.66 -8.75
C ALA A 120 -0.25 -32.08 -9.06
N TRP A 121 1.05 -32.26 -9.32
CA TRP A 121 1.65 -33.60 -9.47
C TRP A 121 1.56 -34.44 -8.20
N ALA A 122 1.70 -33.82 -7.02
CA ALA A 122 1.53 -34.50 -5.74
C ALA A 122 0.10 -35.01 -5.52
N ALA A 123 -0.92 -34.20 -5.86
CA ALA A 123 -2.32 -34.61 -5.75
C ALA A 123 -2.67 -35.73 -6.76
N ALA A 124 -2.16 -35.64 -7.99
CA ALA A 124 -2.33 -36.70 -9.00
C ALA A 124 -1.66 -38.01 -8.55
N GLY A 125 -0.45 -37.95 -8.00
CA GLY A 125 0.25 -39.10 -7.44
C GLY A 125 -0.52 -39.76 -6.30
N LEU A 126 -1.07 -38.97 -5.37
CA LEU A 126 -1.88 -39.47 -4.26
C LEU A 126 -3.16 -40.17 -4.76
N LEU A 127 -3.83 -39.61 -5.77
CA LEU A 127 -5.01 -40.23 -6.38
C LEU A 127 -4.70 -41.59 -7.01
N VAL A 128 -3.57 -41.70 -7.73
CA VAL A 128 -3.13 -42.97 -8.32
C VAL A 128 -2.83 -44.01 -7.23
N VAL A 129 -2.14 -43.62 -6.15
CA VAL A 129 -1.86 -44.51 -5.02
C VAL A 129 -3.15 -45.00 -4.35
N LEU A 130 -4.13 -44.12 -4.15
CA LEU A 130 -5.43 -44.48 -3.56
C LEU A 130 -6.22 -45.44 -4.46
N VAL A 131 -6.21 -45.23 -5.78
CA VAL A 131 -6.86 -46.13 -6.74
C VAL A 131 -6.19 -47.50 -6.76
N LEU A 132 -4.86 -47.55 -6.71
CA LEU A 132 -4.12 -48.82 -6.64
C LEU A 132 -4.39 -49.54 -5.32
N ALA A 133 -4.42 -48.84 -4.19
CA ALA A 133 -4.75 -49.43 -2.90
C ALA A 133 -6.19 -49.98 -2.88
N ALA A 134 -7.16 -49.26 -3.46
CA ALA A 134 -8.53 -49.73 -3.59
C ALA A 134 -8.63 -50.96 -4.50
N ALA A 135 -7.90 -50.98 -5.62
CA ALA A 135 -7.83 -52.16 -6.49
C ALA A 135 -7.25 -53.37 -5.75
N VAL A 136 -6.15 -53.20 -5.02
CA VAL A 136 -5.58 -54.29 -4.20
C VAL A 136 -6.59 -54.79 -3.15
N TRP A 137 -7.34 -53.90 -2.51
CA TRP A 137 -8.39 -54.29 -1.56
C TRP A 137 -9.51 -55.08 -2.23
N LEU A 138 -9.95 -54.68 -3.42
CA LEU A 138 -10.98 -55.37 -4.21
C LEU A 138 -10.51 -56.74 -4.70
N PHE A 139 -9.25 -56.88 -5.11
CA PHE A 139 -8.68 -58.13 -5.60
C PHE A 139 -8.24 -59.08 -4.46
N ALA A 140 -7.81 -58.57 -3.31
CA ALA A 140 -7.47 -59.38 -2.14
C ALA A 140 -8.72 -59.83 -1.34
N GLY A 141 -9.85 -59.11 -1.45
CA GLY A 141 -11.12 -59.48 -0.81
C GLY A 141 -11.86 -60.67 -1.44
N ALA A 142 -11.43 -61.16 -2.61
CA ALA A 142 -12.11 -62.23 -3.34
C ALA A 142 -11.51 -63.64 -3.15
N GLY A 143 -10.49 -63.81 -2.29
CA GLY A 143 -9.69 -65.04 -2.20
C GLY A 143 -9.56 -65.66 -0.80
N GLY A 144 -10.62 -65.74 0.00
CA GLY A 144 -10.58 -66.32 1.34
C GLY A 144 -11.71 -67.31 1.61
N SER A 145 -11.56 -68.53 1.08
CA SER A 145 -12.48 -69.65 1.26
C SER A 145 -12.75 -69.97 2.74
N ARG A 146 -14.04 -70.05 3.04
CA ARG A 146 -14.62 -70.60 4.27
C ARG A 146 -14.12 -72.02 4.52
N ARG A 147 -13.74 -72.34 5.77
CA ARG A 147 -13.82 -73.71 6.30
C ARG A 147 -14.60 -73.70 7.60
N SER A 148 -15.59 -74.59 7.63
CA SER A 148 -16.71 -74.66 8.55
C SER A 148 -16.39 -75.23 9.93
N LEU A 149 -17.20 -74.76 10.89
CA LEU A 149 -17.76 -75.37 12.11
C LEU A 149 -17.13 -76.66 12.68
N ALA A 150 -16.74 -76.58 13.96
CA ALA A 150 -17.10 -77.55 15.00
C ALA A 150 -17.27 -76.77 16.32
N ALA A 151 -18.51 -76.62 16.80
CA ALA A 151 -19.06 -77.36 17.95
C ALA A 151 -19.01 -76.54 19.26
N GLN A 152 -20.19 -76.19 19.77
CA GLN A 152 -20.49 -75.64 21.11
C GLN A 152 -20.29 -76.75 22.20
N PRO A 153 -20.49 -76.56 23.54
CA PRO A 153 -21.20 -75.45 24.23
C PRO A 153 -20.72 -75.01 25.64
N ALA A 154 -21.37 -73.93 26.10
CA ALA A 154 -21.86 -73.59 27.45
C ALA A 154 -20.93 -73.58 28.68
N GLY A 155 -20.95 -72.46 29.41
CA GLY A 155 -20.46 -72.36 30.79
C GLY A 155 -20.71 -70.96 31.37
N ILE A 156 -21.62 -70.87 32.34
CA ILE A 156 -22.28 -69.68 32.88
C ILE A 156 -21.59 -69.30 34.21
N LEU A 157 -21.58 -68.00 34.56
CA LEU A 157 -21.84 -67.38 35.89
C LEU A 157 -21.05 -66.05 36.02
N ALA A 158 -21.76 -64.91 36.12
CA ALA A 158 -21.95 -64.09 37.34
C ALA A 158 -20.68 -63.36 37.82
N ALA A 159 -20.67 -62.13 38.33
CA ALA A 159 -21.61 -61.03 38.48
C ALA A 159 -20.77 -59.81 38.93
N ALA A 160 -21.34 -58.62 38.71
CA ALA A 160 -21.15 -57.31 39.34
C ALA A 160 -20.08 -57.08 40.44
N ALA A 161 -19.39 -55.93 40.32
CA ALA A 161 -19.17 -54.87 41.34
C ALA A 161 -17.84 -54.13 40.99
N THR A 162 -17.79 -52.83 40.70
CA THR A 162 -17.97 -51.62 41.54
C THR A 162 -16.63 -50.89 41.67
N ALA A 163 -16.68 -49.59 41.34
CA ALA A 163 -15.82 -48.47 41.78
C ALA A 163 -14.31 -48.39 41.43
N THR A 164 -14.02 -47.36 40.63
CA THR A 164 -12.98 -46.29 40.70
C THR A 164 -12.20 -46.10 42.02
N PRO A 165 -11.18 -45.22 42.09
CA PRO A 165 -10.32 -44.58 41.06
C PRO A 165 -8.81 -44.68 41.43
N THR A 166 -7.89 -44.13 40.62
CA THR A 166 -6.79 -43.24 41.07
C THR A 166 -5.80 -42.95 39.92
N MET A 167 -5.38 -41.69 39.88
CA MET A 167 -4.48 -41.07 38.90
C MET A 167 -3.06 -41.65 38.93
N ALA A 168 -2.43 -41.73 37.76
CA ALA A 168 -0.98 -41.73 37.64
C ALA A 168 -0.58 -40.92 36.40
N ALA A 169 -0.19 -39.67 36.65
CA ALA A 169 0.56 -38.87 35.71
C ALA A 169 2.00 -39.40 35.70
N THR A 170 2.45 -39.92 34.57
CA THR A 170 3.84 -40.37 34.40
C THR A 170 4.62 -39.24 33.75
N ASN A 171 5.28 -38.43 34.58
CA ASN A 171 6.38 -37.58 34.16
C ASN A 171 7.59 -38.47 33.89
N THR A 172 7.97 -38.60 32.63
CA THR A 172 9.22 -39.25 32.23
C THR A 172 10.35 -38.24 32.30
N SER A 173 11.22 -38.44 33.28
CA SER A 173 12.53 -37.81 33.42
C SER A 173 13.54 -38.40 32.43
N SER A 174 14.45 -37.55 31.93
CA SER A 174 15.72 -37.98 31.33
C SER A 174 16.78 -36.88 31.51
N PRO A 175 18.08 -37.25 31.60
CA PRO A 175 18.96 -36.69 32.61
C PRO A 175 19.81 -35.48 32.19
N VAL A 176 20.09 -34.70 33.23
CA VAL A 176 21.29 -33.91 33.54
C VAL A 176 22.51 -34.22 32.64
N ALA A 177 22.98 -33.18 31.95
CA ALA A 177 24.40 -33.00 31.65
C ALA A 177 24.83 -31.67 32.25
N GLU A 178 25.51 -31.80 33.38
CA GLU A 178 26.24 -30.80 34.14
C GLU A 178 27.53 -30.44 33.38
N VAL A 179 27.73 -29.15 33.08
CA VAL A 179 29.07 -28.62 32.83
C VAL A 179 29.24 -27.37 33.69
N VAL A 180 30.19 -27.52 34.59
CA VAL A 180 30.56 -26.60 35.65
C VAL A 180 31.75 -25.76 35.18
N VAL A 181 31.80 -24.53 35.68
CA VAL A 181 32.98 -23.64 35.83
C VAL A 181 33.58 -23.02 34.56
N ALA A 182 33.49 -21.69 34.45
CA ALA A 182 34.60 -20.81 34.80
C ALA A 182 34.23 -19.34 34.59
N ALA A 183 34.06 -18.63 35.70
CA ALA A 183 34.15 -17.18 35.73
C ALA A 183 35.59 -16.75 35.38
N SER A 184 35.72 -15.78 34.49
CA SER A 184 36.94 -14.98 34.36
C SER A 184 36.52 -13.54 34.08
N SER A 185 36.45 -12.79 35.18
CA SER A 185 36.35 -11.34 35.20
C SER A 185 37.74 -10.79 34.93
N THR A 186 37.93 -10.20 33.76
CA THR A 186 39.05 -9.30 33.50
C THR A 186 38.49 -7.90 33.43
N ALA A 187 38.62 -7.21 34.56
CA ALA A 187 38.44 -5.78 34.70
C ALA A 187 39.45 -5.05 33.80
N PHE A 188 38.96 -4.20 32.91
CA PHE A 188 39.78 -3.22 32.19
C PHE A 188 39.68 -1.87 32.91
N PRO A 189 40.81 -1.18 33.16
CA PRO A 189 40.81 0.10 33.84
C PRO A 189 40.30 1.20 32.93
N ALA A 190 39.37 2.00 33.46
CA ALA A 190 39.02 3.31 32.93
C ALA A 190 40.26 4.22 32.96
N THR A 191 40.70 4.68 31.79
CA THR A 191 41.65 5.80 31.69
C THR A 191 40.94 6.95 31.00
N ALA A 192 40.59 7.95 31.80
CA ALA A 192 40.13 9.24 31.33
C ALA A 192 41.28 9.98 30.64
N THR A 193 41.06 10.47 29.43
CA THR A 193 41.87 11.55 28.86
C THR A 193 40.92 12.63 28.39
N VAL A 194 40.75 13.65 29.23
CA VAL A 194 39.97 14.85 28.93
C VAL A 194 40.93 15.84 28.29
N THR A 195 40.91 15.94 26.96
CA THR A 195 41.62 17.00 26.24
C THR A 195 40.72 18.24 26.21
N ALA A 196 41.00 19.19 27.10
CA ALA A 196 40.38 20.50 27.06
C ALA A 196 40.99 21.32 25.92
N THR A 197 40.24 21.47 24.82
CA THR A 197 40.57 22.43 23.76
C THR A 197 39.86 23.74 24.06
N SER A 198 40.64 24.77 24.33
CA SER A 198 40.20 26.13 24.60
C SER A 198 39.71 26.86 23.34
N MET A 199 38.51 27.44 23.44
CA MET A 199 38.10 28.77 22.94
C MET A 199 38.10 29.03 21.41
N PRO A 200 36.97 29.49 20.88
CA PRO A 200 37.00 30.82 20.28
C PRO A 200 36.04 31.82 20.95
N THR A 201 36.60 33.01 21.13
CA THR A 201 36.08 34.28 21.61
C THR A 201 34.71 34.65 21.01
N SER A 202 33.71 34.87 21.87
CA SER A 202 32.51 35.62 21.51
C SER A 202 32.86 37.11 21.41
N THR A 203 32.82 37.66 20.20
CA THR A 203 32.89 39.10 19.98
C THR A 203 31.51 39.68 20.19
N ALA A 204 31.35 40.48 21.24
CA ALA A 204 30.12 41.24 21.50
C ALA A 204 30.06 42.44 20.55
N THR A 205 29.12 42.41 19.61
CA THR A 205 28.77 43.58 18.78
C THR A 205 27.92 44.54 19.63
N PRO A 206 28.27 45.83 19.73
CA PRO A 206 27.50 46.78 20.52
C PRO A 206 26.14 47.09 19.88
N LEU A 207 25.16 47.09 20.79
CA LEU A 207 23.75 47.47 20.68
C LEU A 207 23.55 48.90 20.13
N PRO A 208 22.73 49.12 19.09
CA PRO A 208 22.20 50.45 18.80
C PRO A 208 21.00 50.77 19.71
N THR A 209 21.29 51.64 20.68
CA THR A 209 20.46 52.68 21.30
C THR A 209 18.98 52.76 20.89
N ILE A 210 18.11 52.35 21.81
CA ILE A 210 16.69 52.75 21.88
C ILE A 210 16.59 54.25 22.18
N THR A 211 16.03 55.01 21.25
CA THR A 211 15.60 56.41 21.46
C THR A 211 14.10 56.42 21.71
N PRO A 212 13.62 56.73 22.93
CA PRO A 212 12.19 56.97 23.14
C PRO A 212 11.85 58.40 22.73
N SER A 213 10.91 58.55 21.79
CA SER A 213 10.24 59.82 21.51
C SER A 213 8.75 59.68 21.85
N PRO A 214 8.25 60.35 22.90
CA PRO A 214 6.84 60.36 23.23
C PRO A 214 6.16 61.54 22.54
N THR A 215 5.21 61.27 21.66
CA THR A 215 4.18 62.27 21.31
C THR A 215 2.83 61.58 21.20
N ALA A 216 2.03 61.77 22.24
CA ALA A 216 0.61 61.48 22.25
C ALA A 216 -0.15 62.51 21.40
N VAL A 217 -1.08 62.05 20.57
CA VAL A 217 -2.27 62.82 20.21
C VAL A 217 -3.45 61.85 20.16
N PRO A 218 -4.51 62.05 20.97
CA PRO A 218 -5.75 61.29 20.90
C PRO A 218 -6.66 61.89 19.83
N SER A 219 -7.27 61.06 18.98
CA SER A 219 -8.45 61.46 18.23
C SER A 219 -9.36 60.27 17.98
N ALA A 220 -10.62 60.47 18.35
CA ALA A 220 -11.71 59.51 18.52
C ALA A 220 -12.27 58.93 17.20
N THR A 221 -13.30 58.07 17.34
CA THR A 221 -14.36 57.70 16.34
C THR A 221 -14.06 56.35 15.65
N LEU A 222 -14.75 55.20 15.79
CA LEU A 222 -16.12 54.77 16.20
C LEU A 222 -16.10 53.33 16.75
N PRO A 223 -17.15 52.86 17.46
CA PRO A 223 -17.28 51.45 17.84
C PRO A 223 -17.73 50.58 16.65
N ALA A 224 -16.82 49.77 16.13
CA ALA A 224 -17.19 48.62 15.29
C ALA A 224 -17.46 47.43 16.21
N THR A 225 -18.74 47.13 16.43
CA THR A 225 -19.21 45.91 17.08
C THR A 225 -18.87 44.72 16.19
N PHE A 226 -17.70 44.13 16.40
CA PHE A 226 -17.40 42.79 15.90
C PHE A 226 -18.06 41.78 16.83
N THR A 227 -19.25 41.34 16.46
CA THR A 227 -19.88 40.14 17.04
C THR A 227 -19.00 38.95 16.68
N PRO A 228 -18.35 38.23 17.62
CA PRO A 228 -17.68 36.98 17.28
C PRO A 228 -18.76 35.95 16.95
N SER A 229 -18.99 35.72 15.66
CA SER A 229 -19.75 34.58 15.17
C SER A 229 -18.91 33.33 15.42
N ALA A 230 -19.09 32.72 16.60
CA ALA A 230 -18.57 31.39 16.90
C ALA A 230 -19.27 30.38 15.97
N ALA A 231 -18.72 30.20 14.78
CA ALA A 231 -19.00 29.04 13.95
C ALA A 231 -18.37 27.82 14.64
N ILE A 232 -19.16 27.15 15.48
CA ILE A 232 -18.86 25.81 15.97
C ILE A 232 -18.87 24.84 14.79
N SER A 233 -17.73 24.74 14.11
CA SER A 233 -17.45 23.64 13.19
C SER A 233 -17.45 22.34 14.01
N PRO A 234 -18.18 21.28 13.61
CA PRO A 234 -18.09 20.00 14.31
C PRO A 234 -16.64 19.51 14.20
N THR A 235 -15.94 19.53 15.33
CA THR A 235 -14.62 18.91 15.45
C THR A 235 -14.87 17.41 15.38
N LEU A 236 -14.64 16.82 14.20
CA LEU A 236 -14.61 15.37 14.06
C LEU A 236 -13.65 14.78 15.12
N PRO A 237 -14.00 13.66 15.75
CA PRO A 237 -13.12 13.01 16.72
C PRO A 237 -11.74 12.76 16.07
N PRO A 238 -10.63 12.94 16.80
CA PRO A 238 -9.30 12.71 16.24
C PRO A 238 -9.24 11.27 15.71
N THR A 239 -9.01 11.14 14.41
CA THR A 239 -8.79 9.84 13.78
C THR A 239 -7.58 9.19 14.43
N ALA A 240 -7.75 8.03 15.04
CA ALA A 240 -6.66 7.29 15.65
C ALA A 240 -5.61 6.96 14.57
N VAL A 241 -4.38 7.43 14.77
CA VAL A 241 -3.27 7.19 13.84
C VAL A 241 -2.82 5.72 13.98
N PRO A 242 -2.70 4.96 12.88
CA PRO A 242 -2.22 3.58 12.95
C PRO A 242 -0.76 3.51 13.42
N LEU A 243 -0.44 2.48 14.19
CA LEU A 243 0.91 2.20 14.68
C LEU A 243 1.50 0.98 13.98
N VAL A 244 2.81 0.98 13.83
CA VAL A 244 3.61 -0.15 13.39
C VAL A 244 4.41 -0.68 14.57
N ILE A 245 4.42 -2.01 14.72
CA ILE A 245 5.20 -2.78 15.69
C ILE A 245 6.27 -3.56 14.93
N VAL A 246 7.53 -3.45 15.33
CA VAL A 246 8.65 -4.14 14.68
C VAL A 246 8.71 -5.60 15.11
N ASP A 247 8.68 -6.55 14.17
CA ASP A 247 8.64 -7.98 14.48
C ASP A 247 10.03 -8.66 14.44
N VAL A 248 11.02 -8.01 13.85
CA VAL A 248 12.39 -8.52 13.67
C VAL A 248 13.37 -7.88 14.66
N PRO A 249 14.49 -8.56 15.04
CA PRO A 249 15.44 -8.07 16.04
C PRO A 249 16.01 -6.69 15.71
N THR A 250 16.28 -6.44 14.43
CA THR A 250 16.76 -5.14 13.95
C THR A 250 16.21 -4.91 12.56
N LEU A 251 15.54 -3.78 12.37
CA LEU A 251 14.95 -3.36 11.11
C LEU A 251 15.56 -2.06 10.63
N ASN A 252 15.97 -2.03 9.36
CA ASN A 252 16.54 -0.83 8.74
C ASN A 252 15.42 0.13 8.32
N VAL A 253 15.53 1.38 8.76
CA VAL A 253 14.73 2.51 8.30
C VAL A 253 15.48 3.20 7.18
N ARG A 254 14.84 3.43 6.04
CA ARG A 254 15.45 3.96 4.81
C ARG A 254 14.88 5.32 4.41
N GLN A 255 15.59 6.04 3.55
CA GLN A 255 15.13 7.32 2.99
C GLN A 255 13.95 7.18 2.01
N GLY A 256 13.76 6.01 1.42
CA GLY A 256 12.69 5.73 0.47
C GLY A 256 12.22 4.29 0.51
N PRO A 257 11.09 3.98 -0.14
CA PRO A 257 10.53 2.65 -0.24
C PRO A 257 11.35 1.83 -1.23
N GLY A 258 12.27 1.02 -0.71
CA GLY A 258 13.12 0.14 -1.51
C GLY A 258 14.48 -0.09 -0.88
N THR A 259 15.12 -1.19 -1.23
CA THR A 259 16.47 -1.52 -0.74
C THR A 259 17.59 -0.68 -1.35
N ALA A 260 17.30 0.00 -2.47
CA ALA A 260 18.23 0.92 -3.14
C ALA A 260 18.42 2.27 -2.41
N TYR A 261 17.52 2.62 -1.49
CA TYR A 261 17.63 3.86 -0.71
C TYR A 261 18.54 3.67 0.49
N SER A 262 19.29 4.72 0.83
CA SER A 262 20.18 4.77 2.00
C SER A 262 19.45 4.53 3.31
N ILE A 263 20.14 3.91 4.26
CA ILE A 263 19.64 3.65 5.61
C ILE A 263 19.78 4.94 6.45
N LEU A 264 18.68 5.37 7.05
CA LEU A 264 18.61 6.50 7.99
C LEU A 264 18.88 6.06 9.42
N ALA A 265 18.28 4.95 9.84
CA ALA A 265 18.32 4.45 11.20
C ALA A 265 18.10 2.93 11.24
N ALA A 266 18.33 2.34 12.41
CA ALA A 266 17.93 0.98 12.71
C ALA A 266 17.01 1.01 13.93
N VAL A 267 15.92 0.23 13.89
CA VAL A 267 14.94 0.11 14.97
C VAL A 267 14.90 -1.32 15.48
N GLU A 268 14.64 -1.48 16.77
CA GLU A 268 14.65 -2.79 17.45
C GLU A 268 13.26 -3.42 17.50
N GLN A 269 13.23 -4.74 17.71
CA GLN A 269 12.01 -5.52 17.88
C GLN A 269 11.12 -4.95 18.99
N GLY A 270 9.81 -4.93 18.75
CA GLY A 270 8.82 -4.37 19.67
C GLY A 270 8.75 -2.85 19.67
N GLY A 271 9.63 -2.16 18.92
CA GLY A 271 9.53 -0.72 18.71
C GLY A 271 8.20 -0.35 18.06
N GLN A 272 7.59 0.73 18.55
CA GLN A 272 6.29 1.22 18.08
C GLN A 272 6.45 2.60 17.47
N TYR A 273 5.92 2.78 16.26
CA TYR A 273 6.04 4.02 15.50
C TYR A 273 4.72 4.38 14.83
N GLU A 274 4.46 5.67 14.71
CA GLU A 274 3.27 6.17 14.01
C GLU A 274 3.45 6.04 12.50
N VAL A 275 2.43 5.51 11.83
CA VAL A 275 2.39 5.41 10.38
C VAL A 275 1.88 6.73 9.81
N VAL A 276 2.73 7.41 9.04
CA VAL A 276 2.41 8.68 8.38
C VAL A 276 2.21 8.52 6.88
N GLY A 277 2.56 7.38 6.31
CA GLY A 277 2.34 7.09 4.91
C GLY A 277 2.59 5.64 4.57
N GLN A 278 2.28 5.28 3.32
CA GLN A 278 2.57 3.97 2.77
C GLN A 278 3.12 4.11 1.35
N SER A 279 3.85 3.10 0.88
CA SER A 279 4.36 3.12 -0.47
C SER A 279 3.23 2.88 -1.44
N PHE A 280 3.52 3.26 -2.67
CA PHE A 280 2.62 3.07 -3.77
C PHE A 280 2.10 1.62 -3.93
N ASN A 281 2.98 0.64 -3.72
CA ASN A 281 2.68 -0.79 -3.78
C ASN A 281 2.23 -1.39 -2.44
N GLY A 282 2.15 -0.60 -1.36
CA GLY A 282 1.78 -1.08 -0.02
C GLY A 282 2.82 -2.00 0.66
N GLU A 283 3.98 -2.22 0.03
CA GLU A 283 5.04 -3.05 0.58
C GLU A 283 5.87 -2.33 1.65
N TRP A 284 5.85 -1.01 1.68
CA TRP A 284 6.62 -0.21 2.63
C TRP A 284 5.72 0.74 3.39
N TRP A 285 6.04 0.93 4.66
CA TRP A 285 5.40 1.91 5.53
C TRP A 285 6.33 3.06 5.80
N GLN A 286 5.78 4.26 5.76
CA GLN A 286 6.47 5.47 6.15
C GLN A 286 6.10 5.80 7.60
N LEU A 287 7.13 5.91 8.44
CA LEU A 287 7.03 6.06 9.87
C LEU A 287 7.55 7.43 10.29
N CYS A 288 6.89 8.04 11.27
CA CYS A 288 7.38 9.25 11.93
C CYS A 288 8.05 8.93 13.27
N CYS A 289 9.11 9.61 13.68
CA CYS A 289 10.02 10.42 12.87
C CYS A 289 11.45 10.12 13.33
N PHE A 290 12.38 10.01 12.38
CA PHE A 290 13.78 9.68 12.61
C PHE A 290 14.61 10.91 12.27
N LEU A 291 15.24 11.52 13.28
CA LEU A 291 16.02 12.75 13.12
C LEU A 291 15.23 13.93 12.52
N GLY A 292 13.91 13.97 12.78
CA GLY A 292 13.01 15.00 12.25
C GLY A 292 12.49 14.73 10.84
N GLU A 293 12.89 13.63 10.20
CA GLU A 293 12.40 13.22 8.89
C GLU A 293 11.63 11.89 8.96
N PRO A 294 10.64 11.67 8.07
CA PRO A 294 9.95 10.39 7.99
C PRO A 294 10.84 9.33 7.34
N GLY A 295 10.75 8.09 7.84
CA GLY A 295 11.58 6.97 7.39
C GLY A 295 10.75 5.79 6.88
N TRP A 296 11.33 4.99 5.99
CA TRP A 296 10.65 3.89 5.31
C TRP A 296 11.08 2.52 5.85
N VAL A 297 10.12 1.65 6.12
CA VAL A 297 10.35 0.26 6.56
C VAL A 297 9.57 -0.73 5.71
N ILE A 298 10.10 -1.96 5.55
CA ILE A 298 9.42 -3.02 4.79
C ILE A 298 8.26 -3.58 5.62
N GLY A 299 7.11 -3.73 4.98
CA GLY A 299 5.85 -4.20 5.58
C GLY A 299 5.91 -5.64 6.07
N GLU A 300 6.72 -6.50 5.47
CA GLU A 300 6.85 -7.90 5.90
C GLU A 300 7.55 -8.08 7.25
N ALA A 301 8.24 -7.04 7.73
CA ALA A 301 9.00 -7.05 8.98
C ALA A 301 8.26 -6.35 10.13
N VAL A 302 7.01 -5.95 9.91
CA VAL A 302 6.22 -5.17 10.86
C VAL A 302 4.77 -5.63 10.92
N THR A 303 4.17 -5.47 12.09
CA THR A 303 2.74 -5.66 12.34
C THR A 303 2.07 -4.32 12.55
N ILE A 304 0.96 -4.06 11.86
CA ILE A 304 0.24 -2.79 11.95
C ILE A 304 -0.96 -2.94 12.88
N THR A 305 -1.15 -1.96 13.74
CA THR A 305 -2.30 -1.86 14.65
C THR A 305 -3.06 -0.57 14.37
N GLY A 306 -4.37 -0.68 14.11
CA GLY A 306 -5.24 0.47 13.82
C GLY A 306 -5.82 0.44 12.40
N ASP A 307 -6.54 1.50 12.04
CA ASP A 307 -7.15 1.64 10.71
C ASP A 307 -6.15 2.22 9.71
N THR A 308 -5.77 1.42 8.71
CA THR A 308 -4.87 1.83 7.63
C THR A 308 -5.59 2.41 6.42
N ALA A 309 -6.92 2.41 6.39
CA ALA A 309 -7.70 2.84 5.21
C ALA A 309 -7.46 4.31 4.81
N ASN A 310 -7.05 5.15 5.77
CA ASN A 310 -6.82 6.58 5.57
C ASN A 310 -5.33 6.95 5.53
N VAL A 311 -4.42 5.98 5.50
CA VAL A 311 -2.97 6.26 5.41
C VAL A 311 -2.66 6.79 4.01
N PRO A 312 -2.03 7.96 3.87
CA PRO A 312 -1.73 8.53 2.57
C PRO A 312 -0.63 7.72 1.88
N VAL A 313 -0.79 7.49 0.57
CA VAL A 313 0.28 6.94 -0.25
C VAL A 313 1.28 8.04 -0.59
N VAL A 314 2.55 7.80 -0.29
CA VAL A 314 3.64 8.76 -0.54
C VAL A 314 4.56 8.20 -1.62
N SER A 315 4.81 8.99 -2.66
CA SER A 315 5.80 8.68 -3.69
C SER A 315 7.04 9.54 -3.49
N VAL A 316 8.21 8.89 -3.52
CA VAL A 316 9.51 9.58 -3.53
C VAL A 316 10.15 9.44 -4.91
N ALA A 317 10.94 10.43 -5.29
CA ALA A 317 11.70 10.37 -6.53
C ALA A 317 12.64 9.15 -6.53
N PRO A 318 12.87 8.52 -7.70
CA PRO A 318 13.69 7.31 -7.78
C PRO A 318 15.10 7.56 -7.25
N ALA A 319 15.62 6.60 -6.48
CA ALA A 319 16.99 6.64 -5.98
C ALA A 319 17.96 6.88 -7.15
N THR A 320 18.74 7.96 -7.05
CA THR A 320 19.80 8.25 -8.02
C THR A 320 20.93 7.28 -7.70
N LEU A 321 21.17 6.31 -8.58
CA LEU A 321 22.34 5.44 -8.47
C LEU A 321 23.55 6.29 -8.87
N GLU A 322 24.27 6.84 -7.89
CA GLU A 322 25.63 7.31 -8.13
C GLU A 322 26.52 6.06 -8.29
N GLU A 323 27.05 5.89 -9.50
CA GLU A 323 28.06 4.88 -9.87
C GLU A 323 29.47 5.40 -9.56
#